data_AF-A0A8X8YWA8-F1
#
_entry.id   AF-A0A8X8YWA8-F1
#
_cell.length_a   1.000
_cell.length_b   1.000
_cell.length_c   1.000
_cell.angle_alpha   90.00
_cell.angle_beta   90.00
_cell.angle_gamma   90.00
#
_symmetry.space_group_name_H-M   'P 1'
#
loop_
_entity.id
_entity.type
_entity.pdbx_description
1 polymer ?
#
loop_
_entity_poly.entity_id
_entity_poly.type
_entity_poly.pdbx_seq_one_letter_code
_entity_poly.pdbx_strand_id
1 'polypeptide(L)' 'MTERIPWSDLNALQVVGVVGFMNSRLDIPSSIDPQIASIISECWTSNSEDRPSFKDMIPKLADLLVQASGGGLNRAGSQT' A
#
# COMPACT_ATOMS: atom_id res chain seq x y z
N MET A 1 -5.02 4.18 -8.73
CA MET A 1 -5.76 3.79 -7.50
C MET A 1 -6.96 2.95 -7.92
N THR A 2 -7.60 2.19 -7.03
CA THR A 2 -8.66 1.24 -7.46
C THR A 2 -9.98 1.90 -7.86
N GLU A 3 -10.26 3.12 -7.40
CA GLU A 3 -11.50 3.87 -7.69
C GLU A 3 -12.79 3.10 -7.31
N ARG A 4 -12.67 2.12 -6.41
CA ARG A 4 -13.78 1.28 -5.93
C ARG A 4 -14.08 1.60 -4.47
N ILE A 5 -15.36 1.49 -4.10
CA ILE A 5 -15.79 1.54 -2.70
C ILE A 5 -15.26 0.28 -1.99
N PRO A 6 -14.46 0.42 -0.91
CA PRO A 6 -14.03 -0.71 -0.10
C PRO A 6 -15.21 -1.50 0.44
N TRP A 7 -15.18 -2.83 0.30
CA TRP A 7 -16.19 -3.74 0.84
C TRP A 7 -17.64 -3.33 0.49
N SER A 8 -17.89 -2.87 -0.75
CA SER A 8 -19.19 -2.31 -1.19
C SER A 8 -20.39 -3.22 -0.94
N ASP A 9 -20.17 -4.53 -0.86
CA ASP A 9 -21.21 -5.54 -0.70
C ASP A 9 -21.45 -5.93 0.76
N LEU A 10 -20.71 -5.32 1.71
CA LEU A 10 -20.79 -5.60 3.14
C LEU A 10 -21.39 -4.41 3.91
N ASN A 11 -22.18 -4.73 4.94
CA ASN A 11 -22.58 -3.72 5.93
C ASN A 11 -21.49 -3.48 6.98
N ALA A 12 -21.65 -2.44 7.80
CA ALA A 12 -20.66 -2.04 8.80
C ALA A 12 -20.26 -3.18 9.77
N LEU A 13 -21.23 -3.98 10.24
CA LEU A 13 -20.94 -5.07 11.17
C LEU A 13 -20.15 -6.20 10.50
N GLN A 14 -20.46 -6.51 9.23
CA GLN A 14 -19.69 -7.48 8.44
C GLN A 14 -18.26 -6.99 8.18
N VAL A 15 -18.06 -5.68 7.94
CA VAL A 15 -16.72 -5.08 7.79
C VAL A 15 -15.89 -5.24 9.07
N VAL A 16 -16.50 -5.01 10.25
CA VAL A 16 -15.84 -5.28 11.54
C VAL A 16 -15.43 -6.76 11.65
N GLY A 17 -16.32 -7.67 11.25
CA GLY A 17 -16.08 -9.10 11.07
C GLY A 17 -14.77 -9.40 10.31
N VAL A 18 -14.75 -9.01 9.03
CA VAL A 18 -13.67 -9.40 8.12
C VAL A 18 -12.35 -8.68 8.39
N VAL A 19 -12.38 -7.41 8.78
CA VAL A 19 -11.15 -6.63 9.02
C VAL A 19 -10.60 -6.88 10.43
N GLY A 20 -11.47 -6.79 11.45
CA GLY A 20 -11.07 -6.82 12.85
C GLY A 20 -10.82 -8.20 13.40
N PHE A 21 -11.59 -9.21 12.96
CA PHE A 21 -11.48 -10.57 13.48
C PHE A 21 -10.81 -11.54 12.51
N MET A 22 -11.06 -11.40 11.20
CA MET A 22 -10.46 -12.27 10.19
C MET A 22 -9.17 -11.72 9.57
N ASN A 23 -8.76 -10.51 9.97
CA ASN A 23 -7.56 -9.84 9.47
C ASN A 23 -7.50 -9.75 7.93
N SER A 24 -8.64 -9.75 7.26
CA SER A 24 -8.71 -9.59 5.81
C SER A 24 -8.35 -8.16 5.41
N ARG A 25 -7.77 -8.02 4.22
CA ARG A 25 -7.44 -6.73 3.57
C ARG A 25 -8.02 -6.71 2.17
N LEU A 26 -8.12 -5.53 1.58
CA LEU A 26 -8.54 -5.40 0.19
C LEU A 26 -7.46 -5.98 -0.73
N ASP A 27 -7.87 -6.54 -1.85
CA ASP A 27 -6.91 -6.99 -2.87
C ASP A 27 -6.13 -5.80 -3.43
N ILE A 28 -4.81 -5.97 -3.53
CA ILE A 28 -3.92 -5.04 -4.23
C ILE A 28 -3.79 -5.56 -5.67
N PRO A 29 -4.27 -4.83 -6.69
CA PRO A 29 -4.15 -5.27 -8.07
C PRO A 29 -2.69 -5.45 -8.48
N SER A 30 -2.38 -6.47 -9.29
CA SER A 30 -1.03 -6.70 -9.80
C SER A 30 -0.53 -5.60 -10.75
N SER A 31 -1.44 -4.76 -11.26
CA SER A 31 -1.14 -3.68 -12.20
C SER A 31 -0.65 -2.38 -11.55
N ILE A 32 -0.69 -2.26 -10.21
CA ILE A 32 -0.23 -1.04 -9.54
C ILE A 32 1.30 -1.06 -9.39
N ASP A 33 1.91 0.13 -9.32
CA ASP A 33 3.34 0.27 -9.06
C ASP A 33 3.80 -0.54 -7.81
N PRO A 34 4.85 -1.37 -7.90
CA PRO A 34 5.28 -2.22 -6.79
C PRO A 34 5.65 -1.46 -5.51
N GLN A 35 6.17 -0.24 -5.62
CA GLN A 35 6.51 0.58 -4.46
C GLN A 35 5.24 1.13 -3.78
N ILE A 36 4.21 1.47 -4.54
CA ILE A 36 2.87 1.77 -3.97
C ILE A 36 2.29 0.52 -3.30
N ALA A 37 2.38 -0.65 -3.92
CA ALA A 37 1.89 -1.92 -3.34
C ALA A 37 2.58 -2.25 -2.01
N SER A 38 3.90 -2.01 -1.92
CA SER A 38 4.67 -2.17 -0.68
C SER A 38 4.16 -1.24 0.42
N ILE A 39 3.99 0.06 0.11
CA ILE A 39 3.50 1.05 1.09
C ILE A 39 2.12 0.66 1.62
N ILE A 40 1.19 0.24 0.75
CA ILE A 40 -0.14 -0.21 1.17
C ILE A 40 -0.03 -1.43 2.10
N SER A 41 0.82 -2.39 1.75
CA SER A 41 1.01 -3.62 2.54
C SER A 41 1.59 -3.33 3.93
N GLU A 42 2.62 -2.48 4.01
CA GLU A 42 3.24 -2.04 5.26
C GLU A 42 2.23 -1.33 6.19
N CYS A 43 1.40 -0.44 5.64
CA CYS A 43 0.34 0.26 6.37
C CYS A 43 -0.73 -0.69 6.92
N TRP A 44 -0.95 -1.84 6.28
CA TRP A 44 -1.97 -2.81 6.62
C TRP A 44 -1.50 -3.92 7.55
N THR A 45 -0.25 -3.87 8.02
CA THR A 45 0.31 -4.84 8.95
C THR A 45 -0.59 -5.03 10.17
N SER A 46 -0.83 -6.29 10.54
CA SER A 46 -1.77 -6.67 11.60
C SER A 46 -1.38 -6.09 12.94
N ASN A 47 -0.11 -6.22 13.30
CA ASN A 47 0.47 -5.58 14.46
C ASN A 47 0.58 -4.08 14.20
N SER A 48 0.05 -3.27 15.13
CA SER A 48 0.09 -1.81 15.02
C SER A 48 1.50 -1.26 15.08
N GLU A 49 2.37 -1.87 15.88
CA GLU A 49 3.73 -1.39 16.13
C GLU A 49 4.65 -1.55 14.92
N ASP A 50 4.31 -2.45 14.00
CA ASP A 50 5.07 -2.71 12.78
C ASP A 50 4.67 -1.76 11.63
N ARG A 51 3.63 -0.95 11.83
CA ARG A 51 3.18 0.00 10.79
C ARG A 51 4.13 1.20 10.72
N PRO A 52 4.49 1.65 9.52
CA PRO A 52 5.39 2.77 9.36
C PRO A 52 4.75 4.06 9.88
N SER A 53 5.56 4.92 10.50
CA SER A 53 5.10 6.27 10.81
C SER A 53 5.03 7.12 9.53
N PHE A 54 4.35 8.27 9.59
CA PHE A 54 4.42 9.24 8.49
C PHE A 54 5.84 9.69 8.19
N LYS A 55 6.71 9.78 9.21
CA LYS A 55 8.13 10.14 9.03
C LYS A 55 8.87 9.11 8.16
N ASP A 56 8.53 7.84 8.28
CA ASP A 56 9.12 6.75 7.51
C ASP A 56 8.53 6.66 6.08
N MET A 57 7.26 7.04 5.91
CA MET A 57 6.55 6.98 4.62
C MET A 57 6.82 8.15 3.69
N ILE A 58 6.94 9.38 4.22
CA ILE A 58 7.06 10.60 3.39
C ILE A 58 8.21 10.51 2.37
N PRO A 59 9.42 10.03 2.70
CA PRO A 59 10.49 9.87 1.72
C PRO A 59 10.12 8.94 0.57
N LYS A 60 9.49 7.78 0.87
CA LYS A 60 9.04 6.82 -0.16
C LYS A 60 8.00 7.44 -1.09
N LEU A 61 7.07 8.22 -0.55
CA LEU A 61 6.05 8.93 -1.33
C LEU A 61 6.67 10.06 -2.18
N ALA A 62 7.65 10.78 -1.66
CA ALA A 62 8.35 11.83 -2.41
C ALA A 62 9.10 11.23 -3.62
N ASP A 63 9.80 10.11 -3.43
CA ASP A 63 10.50 9.42 -4.51
C ASP A 63 9.53 8.98 -5.63
N LEU A 64 8.33 8.49 -5.27
CA LEU A 64 7.27 8.15 -6.22
C LEU A 64 6.79 9.35 -7.03
N LEU A 65 6.61 10.51 -6.40
CA LEU A 65 6.17 11.73 -7.07
C LEU A 65 7.24 12.25 -8.05
N VAL A 66 8.51 12.12 -7.69
CA VAL A 66 9.63 12.46 -8.58
C VAL A 66 9.69 11.51 -9.78
N GLN A 67 9.51 10.19 -9.56
CA GLN A 67 9.46 9.20 -10.64
C GLN A 67 8.29 9.49 -11.61
N ALA A 68 7.11 9.83 -11.08
CA ALA A 68 5.92 10.12 -11.87
C ALA A 68 6.03 11.40 -12.73
N SER A 69 6.92 12.33 -12.37
CA SER A 69 7.04 13.65 -13.02
C SER A 69 8.11 13.74 -14.12
N GLY A 70 8.80 12.64 -14.47
CA GLY A 70 9.69 12.59 -15.63
C GLY A 70 11.14 12.16 -15.38
N GLY A 71 11.43 11.48 -14.27
CA GLY A 71 12.77 10.97 -13.94
C GLY A 71 13.02 9.53 -14.39
N GLY A 72 12.85 9.22 -15.67
CA GLY A 72 13.29 7.94 -16.24
C GLY A 72 14.80 7.87 -16.37
N LEU A 73 15.55 7.59 -15.29
CA LEU A 73 16.96 7.20 -15.37
C LEU A 73 17.36 6.20 -14.29
N ASN A 74 17.47 4.93 -14.71
CA ASN A 74 18.42 3.90 -14.28
C ASN A 74 18.66 3.67 -12.77
N ARG A 75 18.13 2.55 -12.28
CA ARG A 75 18.88 1.65 -11.39
C ARG A 75 18.95 0.26 -11.99
N ALA A 76 19.66 0.16 -13.12
CA ALA A 76 20.46 -1.04 -13.36
C ALA A 76 21.66 -0.96 -12.39
N GLY A 77 21.61 -1.76 -11.34
CA GLY A 77 22.69 -1.92 -10.38
C GLY A 77 22.78 -3.39 -9.99
N SER A 78 23.49 -4.15 -10.82
CA SER A 78 24.06 -5.44 -10.45
C SER A 78 24.92 -5.30 -9.18
N GLN A 79 24.86 -6.31 -8.31
CA GLN A 79 25.88 -6.81 -7.37
C GLN A 79 25.11 -7.72 -6.38
N THR A 80 25.36 -9.02 -6.22
CA THR A 80 26.45 -9.95 -6.60
C THR A 80 25.87 -11.33 -6.82
#